data_AF-A0AAJ0GQM6-F1
#
_entry.id   AF-A0AAJ0GQM6-F1
#
_cell.length_a   1.000
_cell.length_b   1.000
_cell.length_c   1.000
_cell.angle_alpha   90.00
_cell.angle_beta   90.00
_cell.angle_gamma   90.00
#
_symmetry.space_group_name_H-M   'P 1'
#
loop_
_entity.id
_entity.type
_entity.pdbx_description
1 polymer ?
#
loop_
_entity_poly.entity_id
_entity_poly.type
_entity_poly.pdbx_seq_one_letter_code
_entity_poly.pdbx_strand_id
1 'polypeptide(L)'
;RQPRNLFRPTKIVHPEDQLRQEFYRDHPWELARPKLVLELDGQDARYRDWSKGLRQPGMALSGESVVQRQLWLMEARDMPKQQAYDVARKEFYKLRQQEEIERRIAVEEARHYGAYFGKNNLQVGMELEDQVYEHW
;
A
#
# COMPACT_ATOMS: atom_id res chain seq x y z
N ARG A 1 42.03 -11.70 -15.46
CA ARG A 1 41.67 -11.51 -14.03
C ARG A 1 40.86 -12.72 -13.59
N GLN A 2 41.29 -13.47 -12.57
CA GLN A 2 40.52 -14.63 -12.07
C GLN A 2 39.29 -14.14 -11.30
N PRO A 3 38.07 -14.59 -11.65
CA PRO A 3 36.86 -14.23 -10.91
C PRO A 3 36.90 -14.87 -9.52
N ARG A 4 36.59 -14.08 -8.49
CA ARG A 4 36.42 -14.54 -7.09
C ARG A 4 34.93 -14.78 -6.82
N ASN A 5 34.62 -15.60 -5.82
CA ASN A 5 33.26 -15.88 -5.31
C ASN A 5 32.37 -16.80 -6.19
N LEU A 6 32.94 -17.77 -6.92
CA LEU A 6 32.14 -18.71 -7.73
C LEU A 6 31.13 -19.55 -6.93
N PHE A 7 31.40 -19.83 -5.66
CA PHE A 7 30.51 -20.62 -4.78
C PHE A 7 29.58 -19.75 -3.91
N ARG A 8 29.55 -18.42 -4.14
CA ARG A 8 28.69 -17.52 -3.38
C ARG A 8 27.34 -17.38 -4.11
N PRO A 9 26.21 -17.60 -3.42
CA PRO A 9 24.90 -17.31 -3.99
C PRO A 9 24.79 -15.85 -4.47
N THR A 10 24.20 -15.66 -5.65
CA THR A 10 23.95 -14.34 -6.21
C THR A 10 22.74 -13.68 -5.54
N LYS A 11 22.66 -12.35 -5.63
CA LYS A 11 21.49 -11.61 -5.15
C LYS A 11 20.33 -11.84 -6.11
N ILE A 12 19.16 -12.12 -5.55
CA ILE A 12 17.90 -12.15 -6.30
C ILE A 12 17.47 -10.70 -6.49
N VAL A 13 17.30 -10.28 -7.73
CA VAL A 13 16.87 -8.93 -8.10
C VAL A 13 15.70 -9.04 -9.06
N HIS A 14 14.65 -8.28 -8.78
CA HIS A 14 13.46 -8.25 -9.60
C HIS A 14 13.29 -6.88 -10.28
N PRO A 15 12.69 -6.81 -11.47
CA PRO A 15 12.38 -5.54 -12.13
C PRO A 15 11.53 -4.62 -11.24
N GLU A 16 10.62 -5.20 -10.45
CA GLU A 16 9.73 -4.44 -9.57
C GLU A 16 10.47 -3.74 -8.42
N ASP A 17 11.67 -4.18 -8.04
CA ASP A 17 12.40 -3.60 -6.91
C ASP A 17 12.72 -2.12 -7.15
N GLN A 18 13.02 -1.76 -8.40
CA GLN A 18 13.24 -0.36 -8.78
C GLN A 18 11.93 0.44 -8.72
N LEU A 19 10.82 -0.15 -9.16
CA LEU A 19 9.50 0.49 -9.12
C LEU A 19 9.02 0.73 -7.68
N ARG A 20 9.23 -0.24 -6.78
CA ARG A 20 8.95 -0.12 -5.35
C ARG A 20 9.74 1.05 -4.75
N GLN A 21 11.05 1.12 -5.03
CA GLN A 21 11.90 2.20 -4.53
C GLN A 21 11.42 3.57 -4.99
N GLU A 22 11.05 3.72 -6.26
CA GLU A 22 10.52 4.98 -6.78
C GLU A 22 9.18 5.35 -6.11
N PHE A 23 8.23 4.41 -6.04
CA PHE A 23 6.91 4.67 -5.46
C PHE A 23 6.96 5.08 -3.99
N TYR A 24 7.71 4.37 -3.15
CA TYR A 24 7.79 4.67 -1.72
C TYR A 24 8.64 5.89 -1.39
N ARG A 25 9.54 6.30 -2.30
CA ARG A 25 10.22 7.59 -2.20
C ARG A 25 9.28 8.76 -2.44
N ASP A 26 8.39 8.63 -3.43
CA ASP A 26 7.37 9.64 -3.72
C ASP A 26 6.27 9.68 -2.65
N HIS A 27 5.97 8.53 -2.02
CA HIS A 27 4.90 8.39 -1.02
C HIS A 27 5.42 7.83 0.32
N PRO A 28 6.24 8.58 1.09
CA PRO A 28 6.82 8.06 2.33
C PRO A 28 5.77 7.62 3.36
N TRP A 29 4.64 8.33 3.43
CA TRP A 29 3.56 8.04 4.37
C TRP A 29 2.75 6.79 4.04
N GLU A 30 2.90 6.21 2.85
CA GLU A 30 2.32 4.88 2.59
C GLU A 30 3.05 3.78 3.40
N LEU A 31 4.28 4.03 3.86
CA LEU A 31 4.99 3.12 4.78
C LEU A 31 4.40 3.13 6.19
N ALA A 32 3.71 4.20 6.58
CA ALA A 32 3.05 4.27 7.89
C ALA A 32 1.78 3.42 7.95
N ARG A 33 1.23 3.00 6.79
CA ARG A 33 0.08 2.11 6.75
C ARG A 33 0.53 0.68 7.09
N PRO A 34 -0.06 0.04 8.12
CA PRO A 34 0.33 -1.30 8.52
C PRO A 34 0.02 -2.31 7.41
N LYS A 35 1.00 -3.18 7.12
CA LYS A 35 0.90 -4.23 6.11
C LYS A 35 1.14 -5.59 6.77
N LEU A 36 0.22 -6.53 6.53
CA LEU A 36 0.41 -7.92 6.92
C LEU A 36 1.27 -8.63 5.85
N VAL A 37 2.37 -9.24 6.28
CA VAL A 37 3.29 -10.00 5.42
C VAL A 37 3.13 -11.52 5.63
N LEU A 38 2.35 -11.92 6.65
CA LEU A 38 2.05 -13.32 6.90
C LEU A 38 1.11 -13.84 5.80
N GLU A 39 1.59 -14.83 5.06
CA GLU A 39 0.83 -15.56 4.05
C GLU A 39 -0.07 -16.60 4.72
N LEU A 40 -1.30 -16.77 4.21
CA LEU A 40 -2.24 -17.76 4.73
C LEU A 40 -2.02 -19.14 4.10
N ASP A 41 -2.20 -19.24 2.78
CA ASP A 41 -2.05 -20.48 2.01
C ASP A 41 -0.94 -20.40 0.95
N GLY A 42 -0.34 -19.22 0.76
CA GLY A 42 0.68 -18.94 -0.26
C GLY A 42 0.18 -18.99 -1.71
N GLN A 43 -1.14 -19.08 -1.92
CA GLN A 43 -1.76 -19.20 -3.25
C GLN A 43 -2.36 -17.88 -3.74
N ASP A 44 -2.22 -16.82 -2.96
CA ASP A 44 -2.57 -15.44 -3.28
C ASP A 44 -2.25 -15.02 -4.72
N ALA A 45 -1.08 -15.41 -5.24
CA ALA A 45 -0.64 -15.05 -6.59
C ALA A 45 -1.57 -15.59 -7.70
N ARG A 46 -2.30 -16.68 -7.47
CA ARG A 46 -3.18 -17.32 -8.46
C ARG A 46 -4.45 -16.51 -8.75
N TYR A 47 -4.92 -15.75 -7.77
CA TYR A 47 -6.19 -15.04 -7.85
C TYR A 47 -6.04 -13.56 -8.26
N ARG A 48 -4.80 -13.09 -8.41
CA ARG A 48 -4.47 -11.70 -8.72
C ARG A 48 -4.41 -11.52 -10.23
N ASP A 49 -5.38 -10.80 -10.77
CA ASP A 49 -5.47 -10.46 -12.19
C ASP A 49 -5.31 -8.96 -12.39
N TRP A 50 -4.07 -8.55 -12.65
CA TRP A 50 -3.68 -7.15 -12.82
C TRP A 50 -4.23 -6.50 -14.09
N SER A 51 -4.94 -7.23 -14.95
CA SER A 51 -5.63 -6.65 -16.10
C SER A 51 -6.88 -5.85 -15.69
N LYS A 52 -7.55 -6.26 -14.60
CA LYS A 52 -8.81 -5.69 -14.14
C LYS A 52 -8.67 -4.38 -13.38
N GLY A 53 -7.53 -4.18 -12.70
CA GLY A 53 -7.26 -2.95 -11.94
C GLY A 53 -6.39 -3.19 -10.70
N LEU A 54 -6.39 -2.20 -9.81
CA LEU A 54 -5.62 -2.24 -8.56
C LEU A 54 -6.26 -3.06 -7.44
N ARG A 55 -7.60 -3.08 -7.37
CA ARG A 55 -8.33 -3.86 -6.36
C ARG A 55 -8.27 -5.33 -6.76
N GLN A 56 -7.62 -6.12 -5.92
CA GLN A 56 -7.50 -7.57 -6.09
C GLN A 56 -8.16 -8.28 -4.90
N PRO A 57 -8.77 -9.45 -5.13
CA PRO A 57 -9.36 -10.23 -4.05
C PRO A 57 -8.26 -10.65 -3.05
N GLY A 58 -8.58 -10.57 -1.76
CA GLY A 58 -7.67 -10.98 -0.69
C GLY A 58 -6.49 -10.03 -0.42
N MET A 59 -6.31 -8.97 -1.22
CA MET A 59 -5.20 -8.04 -1.07
C MET A 59 -5.69 -6.64 -0.68
N ALA A 60 -5.14 -6.08 0.39
CA ALA A 60 -5.36 -4.70 0.75
C ALA A 60 -4.71 -3.74 -0.28
N LEU A 61 -5.39 -2.62 -0.56
CA LEU A 61 -4.86 -1.56 -1.40
C LEU A 61 -3.55 -1.03 -0.79
N SER A 62 -2.44 -1.21 -1.51
CA SER A 62 -1.09 -0.88 -1.06
C SER A 62 -0.20 -0.47 -2.23
N GLY A 63 0.98 0.09 -1.96
CA GLY A 63 1.96 0.41 -3.00
C GLY A 63 2.33 -0.78 -3.89
N GLU A 64 2.27 -2.01 -3.36
CA GLU A 64 2.52 -3.22 -4.16
C GLU A 64 1.49 -3.40 -5.28
N SER A 65 0.22 -3.06 -5.05
CA SER A 65 -0.80 -3.11 -6.10
C SER A 65 -0.48 -2.14 -7.25
N VAL A 66 0.08 -0.97 -6.94
CA VAL A 66 0.49 0.03 -7.93
C VAL A 66 1.65 -0.48 -8.76
N VAL A 67 2.66 -1.05 -8.10
CA VAL A 67 3.85 -1.60 -8.77
C VAL A 67 3.48 -2.74 -9.73
N GLN A 68 2.65 -3.68 -9.29
CA GLN A 68 2.24 -4.81 -10.12
C GLN A 68 1.35 -4.36 -11.29
N ARG A 69 0.43 -3.42 -11.05
CA ARG A 69 -0.38 -2.81 -12.10
C ARG A 69 0.48 -2.05 -13.12
N GLN A 70 1.48 -1.30 -12.65
CA GLN A 70 2.43 -0.60 -13.50
C GLN A 70 3.23 -1.58 -14.35
N LEU A 71 3.76 -2.64 -13.74
CA LEU A 71 4.51 -3.68 -14.47
C LEU A 71 3.63 -4.32 -15.54
N TRP A 72 2.39 -4.69 -15.20
CA TRP A 72 1.45 -5.27 -16.16
C TRP A 72 1.13 -4.31 -17.32
N LEU A 73 0.96 -3.01 -17.07
CA LEU A 73 0.76 -2.01 -18.12
C LEU A 73 1.99 -1.87 -19.03
N MET A 74 3.20 -1.98 -18.47
CA MET A 74 4.43 -1.96 -19.25
C MET A 74 4.54 -3.20 -20.14
N GLU A 75 4.26 -4.40 -19.61
CA GLU A 75 4.42 -5.65 -20.35
C GLU A 75 3.28 -5.94 -21.34
N ALA A 76 2.02 -5.74 -20.92
CA ALA A 76 0.86 -6.12 -21.74
C ALA A 76 0.46 -5.05 -22.75
N ARG A 77 0.77 -3.78 -22.49
CA ARG A 77 0.37 -2.63 -23.34
C ARG A 77 1.57 -1.88 -23.93
N ASP A 78 2.79 -2.36 -23.70
CA ASP A 78 4.04 -1.74 -24.14
C ASP A 78 4.14 -0.25 -23.78
N MET A 79 3.57 0.12 -22.62
CA MET A 79 3.56 1.52 -22.18
C MET A 79 4.92 1.95 -21.64
N PRO A 80 5.34 3.20 -21.90
CA PRO A 80 6.55 3.73 -21.28
C PRO A 80 6.35 3.81 -19.76
N LYS A 81 7.42 3.51 -19.02
CA LYS A 81 7.44 3.43 -17.55
C LYS A 81 6.73 4.59 -16.85
N GLN A 82 6.95 5.82 -17.31
CA GLN A 82 6.34 7.02 -16.73
C GLN A 82 4.83 7.08 -16.94
N GLN A 83 4.35 6.75 -18.15
CA GLN A 83 2.92 6.75 -18.45
C GLN A 83 2.19 5.63 -17.68
N ALA A 84 2.79 4.44 -17.62
CA ALA A 84 2.26 3.33 -16.82
C ALA A 84 2.18 3.71 -15.33
N TYR A 85 3.22 4.39 -14.81
CA TYR A 85 3.24 4.89 -13.44
C TYR A 85 2.11 5.89 -13.18
N ASP A 86 1.93 6.88 -14.06
CA ASP A 86 0.90 7.89 -13.91
C ASP A 86 -0.52 7.32 -13.92
N VAL A 87 -0.78 6.32 -14.77
CA VAL A 87 -2.07 5.64 -14.81
C VAL A 87 -2.32 4.90 -13.51
N ALA A 88 -1.39 4.03 -13.08
CA ALA A 88 -1.54 3.25 -11.86
C ALA A 88 -1.66 4.15 -10.62
N ARG A 89 -0.88 5.24 -10.56
CA ARG A 89 -0.92 6.22 -9.46
C ARG A 89 -2.25 6.96 -9.39
N LYS A 90 -2.81 7.40 -10.54
CA LYS A 90 -4.12 8.07 -10.57
C LYS A 90 -5.26 7.12 -10.16
N GLU A 91 -5.20 5.87 -10.62
CA GLU A 91 -6.15 4.83 -10.16
C GLU A 91 -6.04 4.66 -8.62
N PHE A 92 -4.82 4.62 -8.08
CA PHE A 92 -4.57 4.46 -6.64
C PHE A 92 -5.13 5.61 -5.81
N TYR A 93 -4.91 6.85 -6.24
CA TYR A 93 -5.42 8.03 -5.56
C TYR A 93 -6.95 8.06 -5.48
N LYS A 94 -7.63 7.69 -6.57
CA LYS A 94 -9.11 7.63 -6.58
C LYS A 94 -9.62 6.63 -5.56
N LEU A 95 -9.00 5.45 -5.48
CA LEU A 95 -9.40 4.42 -4.53
C LEU A 95 -9.11 4.80 -3.09
N ARG A 96 -7.96 5.44 -2.83
CA ARG A 96 -7.61 5.97 -1.51
C ARG A 96 -8.56 7.07 -1.04
N GLN A 97 -8.89 8.00 -1.93
CA GLN A 97 -9.87 9.05 -1.66
C GLN A 97 -11.24 8.44 -1.32
N GLN A 98 -11.65 7.42 -2.08
CA GLN A 98 -12.91 6.72 -1.83
C GLN A 98 -12.92 6.06 -0.43
N GLU A 99 -11.86 5.33 -0.05
CA GLU A 99 -11.74 4.72 1.29
C GLU A 99 -11.86 5.75 2.43
N GLU A 100 -11.25 6.93 2.25
CA GLU A 100 -11.29 8.00 3.25
C GLU A 100 -12.68 8.62 3.38
N ILE A 101 -13.34 8.89 2.24
CA ILE A 101 -14.69 9.44 2.21
C ILE A 101 -15.68 8.43 2.82
N GLU A 102 -15.59 7.16 2.44
CA GLU A 102 -16.45 6.09 2.97
C GLU A 102 -16.36 6.02 4.49
N ARG A 103 -15.14 6.04 5.05
CA ARG A 103 -14.95 6.02 6.51
C ARG A 103 -15.60 7.23 7.20
N ARG A 104 -15.47 8.42 6.60
CA ARG A 104 -16.04 9.65 7.18
C ARG A 104 -17.56 9.61 7.18
N ILE A 105 -18.15 9.26 6.04
CA ILE A 105 -19.60 9.18 5.86
C ILE A 105 -20.18 8.12 6.78
N ALA A 106 -19.56 6.94 6.89
CA ALA A 106 -20.05 5.87 7.76
C ALA A 106 -20.15 6.28 9.23
N VAL A 107 -19.18 7.05 9.74
CA VAL A 107 -19.22 7.57 11.13
C VAL A 107 -20.31 8.63 11.29
N GLU A 108 -20.46 9.50 10.30
CA GLU A 108 -21.48 10.55 10.30
C GLU A 108 -22.90 9.96 10.27
N GLU A 109 -23.18 9.05 9.33
CA GLU A 109 -24.46 8.35 9.22
C GLU A 109 -24.78 7.58 10.51
N ALA A 110 -23.81 6.81 11.04
CA ALA A 110 -24.03 6.08 12.29
C ALA A 110 -24.43 7.00 13.44
N ARG A 111 -23.82 8.19 13.56
CA ARG A 111 -24.18 9.19 14.57
C ARG A 111 -25.57 9.78 14.35
N HIS A 112 -25.93 10.07 13.10
CA HIS A 112 -27.28 10.55 12.75
C HIS A 112 -28.36 9.54 13.15
N TYR A 113 -28.07 8.24 13.05
CA TYR A 113 -28.96 7.16 13.50
C TYR A 113 -28.81 6.80 15.00
N GLY A 114 -28.12 7.62 15.79
CA GLY A 114 -28.04 7.49 17.24
C GLY A 114 -26.95 6.54 17.77
N ALA A 115 -25.99 6.14 16.93
CA ALA A 115 -24.82 5.42 17.41
C ALA A 115 -23.82 6.37 18.08
N TYR A 116 -23.29 5.94 19.23
CA TYR A 116 -22.25 6.66 19.97
C TYR A 116 -20.93 5.90 19.89
N PHE A 117 -19.85 6.64 19.63
CA PHE A 117 -18.49 6.10 19.61
C PHE A 117 -17.75 6.57 20.86
N GLY A 118 -16.81 5.76 21.34
CA GLY A 118 -15.92 6.14 22.44
C GLY A 118 -14.92 7.24 22.06
N LYS A 119 -13.84 7.35 22.84
CA LYS A 119 -12.77 8.33 22.58
C LYS A 119 -12.17 8.15 21.19
N ASN A 120 -11.89 9.25 20.52
CA ASN A 120 -11.19 9.22 19.24
C ASN A 120 -9.67 9.04 19.45
N ASN A 121 -8.95 8.69 18.38
CA ASN A 121 -7.50 8.50 18.45
C ASN A 121 -6.74 9.76 18.90
N LEU A 122 -7.29 10.96 18.64
CA LEU A 122 -6.67 12.23 19.05
C LEU A 122 -6.73 12.43 20.58
N GLN A 123 -7.89 12.11 21.19
CA GLN A 123 -8.09 12.17 22.63
C GLN A 123 -7.21 11.15 23.35
N VAL A 124 -7.15 9.93 22.82
CA VAL A 124 -6.26 8.88 23.36
C VAL A 124 -4.79 9.31 23.26
N GLY A 125 -4.39 9.93 22.14
CA GLY A 125 -3.03 10.47 21.96
C GLY A 125 -2.68 11.53 23.01
N MET A 126 -3.55 12.51 23.20
CA MET A 126 -3.35 13.58 24.20
C MET A 126 -3.22 13.02 25.62
N GLU A 127 -4.07 12.06 25.99
CA GLU A 127 -4.01 11.44 27.32
C GLU A 127 -2.69 10.71 27.58
N LEU A 128 -2.10 10.11 26.55
CA LEU A 128 -0.78 9.48 26.65
C LEU A 128 0.34 10.52 26.73
N GLU A 129 0.24 11.61 25.98
CA GLU A 129 1.19 12.72 26.03
C GLU A 129 1.19 13.40 27.40
N ASP A 130 0.01 13.64 27.98
CA ASP A 130 -0.14 14.21 29.32
C ASP A 130 0.50 13.32 30.39
N GLN A 131 0.28 12.00 30.35
CA GLN A 131 0.90 11.05 31.28
C GLN A 131 2.43 11.06 31.23
N VAL A 132 2.99 11.16 30.02
CA VAL A 132 4.45 11.23 29.84
C VAL A 132 4.98 12.58 30.30
N TYR A 133 4.25 13.67 30.05
CA TYR A 133 4.62 15.00 30.51
C TYR A 133 4.62 15.11 32.04
N GLU A 134 3.62 14.54 32.72
CA GLU A 134 3.58 14.49 34.19
C GLU A 134 4.73 13.68 34.80
N HIS A 135 5.28 12.71 34.05
CA HIS A 135 6.42 11.89 34.48
C HIS A 135 7.79 12.56 34.25
N TRP A 136 7.88 13.51 33.32
CA TRP A 136 9.12 14.20 32.94
C TRP A 136 9.52 15.28 33.95
#